data_AF-A0A950V7E7-F1
#
_entry.id   AF-A0A950V7E7-F1
#
_cell.length_a   1.000
_cell.length_b   1.000
_cell.length_c   1.000
_cell.angle_alpha   90.00
_cell.angle_beta   90.00
_cell.angle_gamma   90.00
#
_symmetry.space_group_name_H-M   'P 1'
#
loop_
_entity.id
_entity.type
_entity.pdbx_description
1 polymer ?
#
loop_
_entity_poly.entity_id
_entity_poly.type
_entity_poly.pdbx_seq_one_letter_code
_entity_poly.pdbx_strand_id
1 'polypeptide(L)'
;MVARSYAGDGPLWKSSNSLSAWATLSHAVKKALKLEHRDIRQKGTQTSLIEQFLYPKFGPRQMWEEVAARVTIMGGRICTGYSADRVITDGWQVRAVEAVNARTGERETFQGDHFFSTAPVNEIMRSLDPLPPENVLEVSDGLVYRDFITVGLLVPSLLINEDTPRRKKLISDNWIYIQEPDVLLGRLQIFNNWSPFMVADPEKVWLAWNTSVIRRTTFGTAPIRRSSVLATQRT
;
A
#
# COMPACT_ATOMS: atom_id res chain seq x y z
N MET A 1 -7.57 -15.87 -0.78
CA MET A 1 -7.60 -16.37 0.62
C MET A 1 -8.40 -15.39 1.45
N VAL A 2 -9.10 -15.82 2.49
CA VAL A 2 -9.89 -14.93 3.36
C VAL A 2 -9.03 -14.48 4.53
N ALA A 3 -8.71 -13.20 4.60
CA ALA A 3 -8.02 -12.59 5.74
C ALA A 3 -9.06 -11.92 6.66
N ARG A 4 -8.84 -12.02 7.98
CA ARG A 4 -9.74 -11.47 9.01
C ARG A 4 -9.18 -10.18 9.61
N SER A 5 -10.01 -9.18 9.82
CA SER A 5 -9.65 -8.00 10.62
C SER A 5 -10.26 -8.16 12.01
N TYR A 6 -9.44 -8.09 13.05
CA TYR A 6 -9.90 -7.91 14.42
C TYR A 6 -9.58 -6.45 14.80
N ALA A 7 -10.63 -5.63 14.94
CA ALA A 7 -10.49 -4.32 15.55
C ALA A 7 -10.59 -4.51 17.06
N GLY A 8 -9.51 -4.28 17.79
CA GLY A 8 -9.51 -4.29 19.26
C GLY A 8 -10.26 -3.09 19.83
N ASP A 9 -11.10 -3.33 20.84
CA ASP A 9 -11.83 -2.31 21.58
C ASP A 9 -10.86 -1.49 22.47
N GLY A 10 -10.49 -0.29 22.04
CA GLY A 10 -9.71 0.68 22.82
C GLY A 10 -10.30 2.10 22.67
N PRO A 11 -10.21 2.96 23.71
CA PRO A 11 -10.97 4.21 23.75
C PRO A 11 -10.44 5.25 22.76
N LEU A 12 -11.30 5.64 21.82
CA LEU A 12 -11.02 6.54 20.70
C LEU A 12 -11.26 8.01 21.07
N TRP A 13 -10.31 8.90 20.76
CA TRP A 13 -10.57 10.33 20.61
C TRP A 13 -10.36 10.78 19.15
N LYS A 14 -11.41 11.43 18.63
CA LYS A 14 -11.61 12.20 17.37
C LYS A 14 -12.06 11.50 16.07
N SER A 15 -13.38 11.63 15.85
CA SER A 15 -14.16 12.06 14.65
C SER A 15 -13.73 11.58 13.26
N SER A 16 -14.57 11.02 12.39
CA SER A 16 -16.03 10.91 12.36
C SER A 16 -16.45 9.78 11.39
N ASN A 17 -16.96 8.69 11.94
CA ASN A 17 -17.99 7.84 11.35
C ASN A 17 -18.71 7.25 12.57
N SER A 18 -19.87 7.81 12.90
CA SER A 18 -20.62 7.41 14.08
C SER A 18 -21.08 5.96 13.94
N LEU A 19 -20.35 5.05 14.58
CA LEU A 19 -20.85 3.73 14.93
C LEU A 19 -22.10 3.92 15.79
N SER A 20 -23.28 3.67 15.23
CA SER A 20 -24.49 3.57 16.05
C SER A 20 -24.32 2.37 16.98
N ALA A 21 -24.35 2.60 18.30
CA ALA A 21 -24.26 1.54 19.30
C ALA A 21 -25.30 0.43 19.05
N TRP A 22 -26.47 0.82 18.51
CA TRP A 22 -27.51 -0.11 18.07
C TRP A 22 -27.09 -1.00 16.90
N ALA A 23 -26.31 -0.48 15.96
CA ALA A 23 -25.80 -1.28 14.85
C ALA A 23 -24.82 -2.35 15.36
N THR A 24 -23.88 -1.98 16.24
CA THR A 24 -22.93 -2.92 16.86
C THR A 24 -23.64 -4.00 17.69
N LEU A 25 -24.63 -3.60 18.50
CA LEU A 25 -25.40 -4.53 19.31
C LEU A 25 -26.24 -5.48 18.45
N SER A 26 -26.91 -4.96 17.43
CA SER A 26 -27.69 -5.77 16.49
C SER A 26 -26.82 -6.77 15.71
N HIS A 27 -25.60 -6.36 15.34
CA HIS A 27 -24.63 -7.21 14.67
C HIS A 27 -24.14 -8.34 15.59
N ALA A 28 -23.83 -8.02 16.85
CA ALA A 28 -23.43 -9.02 17.85
C ALA A 28 -24.55 -10.05 18.11
N VAL A 29 -25.80 -9.60 18.23
CA VAL A 29 -26.96 -10.49 18.43
C VAL A 29 -27.22 -11.37 17.21
N LYS A 30 -27.20 -10.81 15.99
CA LYS A 30 -27.37 -11.59 14.75
C LYS A 30 -26.28 -12.65 14.57
N LYS A 31 -25.04 -12.32 14.94
CA LYS A 31 -23.90 -13.24 14.94
C LYS A 31 -24.05 -14.37 15.96
N ALA A 32 -24.50 -14.05 17.18
CA ALA A 32 -24.79 -15.03 18.22
C ALA A 32 -25.93 -15.99 17.83
N LEU A 33 -26.91 -15.50 17.07
CA LEU A 33 -28.05 -16.29 16.58
C LEU A 33 -27.75 -17.08 15.28
N LYS A 34 -26.51 -17.06 14.75
CA LYS A 34 -26.10 -17.72 13.50
C LYS A 34 -26.99 -17.40 12.28
N LEU A 35 -27.66 -16.24 12.29
CA LEU A 35 -28.62 -15.86 11.26
C LEU A 35 -27.97 -15.29 9.98
N GLU A 36 -26.64 -15.09 9.97
CA GLU A 36 -25.92 -14.66 8.77
C GLU A 36 -25.33 -15.84 7.99
N HIS A 37 -25.76 -15.97 6.73
CA HIS A 37 -25.06 -16.76 5.73
C HIS A 37 -23.67 -16.16 5.46
N ARG A 38 -22.67 -17.05 5.36
CA ARG A 38 -21.27 -16.73 5.03
C ARG A 38 -21.13 -16.25 3.58
N ASP A 39 -21.69 -15.10 3.24
CA ASP A 39 -21.50 -14.49 1.93
C ASP A 39 -20.26 -13.59 1.95
N ILE A 40 -19.30 -13.93 1.08
CA ILE A 40 -18.02 -13.20 0.90
C ILE A 40 -18.28 -11.75 0.45
N ARG A 41 -19.47 -11.47 -0.11
CA ARG A 41 -19.81 -10.17 -0.69
C ARG A 41 -20.18 -9.09 0.32
N GLN A 42 -20.49 -9.42 1.58
CA GLN A 42 -20.80 -8.49 2.69
C GLN A 42 -21.54 -7.19 2.28
N LYS A 43 -22.51 -7.30 1.36
CA LYS A 43 -23.25 -6.15 0.83
C LYS A 43 -24.28 -5.72 1.87
N GLY A 44 -23.98 -4.63 2.59
CA GLY A 44 -24.87 -4.04 3.59
C GLY A 44 -24.18 -3.71 4.92
N THR A 45 -22.91 -4.10 5.08
CA THR A 45 -22.15 -3.88 6.31
C THR A 45 -21.32 -2.60 6.20
N GLN A 46 -21.36 -1.75 7.23
CA GLN A 46 -20.51 -0.54 7.31
C GLN A 46 -19.02 -0.93 7.25
N THR A 47 -18.17 -0.07 6.68
CA THR A 47 -16.75 -0.36 6.39
C THR A 47 -15.93 -0.78 7.61
N SER A 48 -16.33 -0.37 8.82
CA SER A 48 -15.72 -0.75 10.10
C SER A 48 -16.03 -2.18 10.56
N LEU A 49 -16.98 -2.86 9.91
CA LEU A 49 -17.50 -4.18 10.28
C LEU A 49 -17.19 -5.23 9.20
N ILE A 50 -16.30 -4.93 8.25
CA ILE A 50 -15.83 -5.92 7.26
C ILE A 50 -15.01 -6.98 7.99
N GLU A 51 -15.61 -8.13 8.28
CA GLU A 51 -14.95 -9.21 9.01
C GLU A 51 -13.94 -9.98 8.16
N GLN A 52 -14.08 -9.90 6.83
CA GLN A 52 -13.36 -10.75 5.87
C GLN A 52 -13.07 -10.00 4.57
N PHE A 53 -11.85 -10.13 4.06
CA PHE A 53 -11.50 -9.65 2.73
C PHE A 53 -10.66 -10.68 1.98
N LEU A 54 -10.69 -10.60 0.65
CA LEU A 54 -9.89 -11.45 -0.21
C LEU A 54 -8.48 -10.88 -0.35
N TYR A 55 -7.50 -11.72 -0.07
CA TYR A 55 -6.09 -11.41 -0.28
C TYR A 55 -5.46 -12.40 -1.28
N PRO A 56 -4.63 -11.93 -2.23
CA PRO A 56 -3.94 -12.82 -3.16
C PRO A 56 -2.95 -13.72 -2.43
N LYS A 57 -2.73 -14.92 -2.99
CA LYS A 57 -1.92 -15.97 -2.36
C LYS A 57 -0.49 -15.49 -2.10
N PHE A 58 0.11 -14.79 -3.06
CA PHE A 58 1.52 -14.38 -3.02
C PHE A 58 1.71 -12.89 -2.71
N GLY A 59 0.73 -12.27 -2.07
CA GLY A 59 0.76 -10.83 -1.80
C GLY A 59 0.13 -9.99 -2.91
N PRO A 60 0.03 -8.67 -2.70
CA PRO A 60 -0.81 -7.79 -3.50
C PRO A 60 -0.27 -7.60 -4.93
N ARG A 61 1.04 -7.81 -5.13
CA ARG A 61 1.70 -7.74 -6.44
C ARG A 61 1.10 -8.73 -7.45
N GLN A 62 0.65 -9.90 -6.98
CA GLN A 62 0.11 -10.95 -7.83
C GLN A 62 -1.05 -10.45 -8.72
N MET A 63 -1.91 -9.58 -8.20
CA MET A 63 -3.02 -9.02 -8.97
C MET A 63 -2.51 -8.15 -10.13
N TRP A 64 -1.49 -7.33 -9.88
CA TRP A 64 -0.91 -6.43 -10.89
C TRP A 64 -0.05 -7.17 -11.91
N GLU A 65 0.60 -8.26 -11.52
CA GLU A 65 1.28 -9.16 -12.46
C GLU A 65 0.28 -9.75 -13.45
N GLU A 66 -0.90 -10.17 -12.98
CA GLU A 66 -1.95 -10.69 -13.88
C GLU A 66 -2.55 -9.61 -14.78
N VAL A 67 -2.75 -8.39 -14.27
CA VAL A 67 -3.18 -7.26 -15.10
C VAL A 67 -2.13 -6.97 -16.18
N ALA A 68 -0.85 -6.93 -15.83
CA ALA A 68 0.25 -6.71 -16.76
C ALA A 68 0.33 -7.79 -17.85
N ALA A 69 0.15 -9.06 -17.46
CA ALA A 69 0.10 -10.18 -18.40
C ALA A 69 -1.05 -10.04 -19.39
N ARG A 70 -2.26 -9.70 -18.91
CA ARG A 70 -3.44 -9.49 -19.77
C ARG A 70 -3.26 -8.33 -20.73
N VAL A 71 -2.72 -7.20 -20.26
CA VAL A 71 -2.41 -6.05 -21.13
C VAL A 71 -1.47 -6.48 -22.26
N THR A 72 -0.43 -7.25 -21.95
CA THR A 72 0.51 -7.75 -22.96
C THR A 72 -0.16 -8.70 -23.95
N ILE A 73 -1.00 -9.64 -23.48
CA ILE A 73 -1.77 -10.56 -24.33
C ILE A 73 -2.71 -9.80 -25.28
N MET A 74 -3.28 -8.69 -24.82
CA MET A 74 -4.14 -7.82 -25.61
C MET A 74 -3.35 -6.91 -26.58
N GLY A 75 -2.03 -7.07 -26.68
CA GLY A 75 -1.16 -6.31 -27.59
C GLY A 75 -0.59 -5.02 -26.99
N GLY A 76 -0.82 -4.75 -25.71
CA GLY A 76 -0.22 -3.61 -25.01
C GLY A 76 1.27 -3.82 -24.75
N ARG A 77 2.04 -2.73 -24.72
CA ARG A 77 3.47 -2.73 -24.39
C ARG A 77 3.67 -2.13 -23.00
N ILE A 78 4.43 -2.83 -22.14
CA ILE A 78 4.80 -2.35 -20.80
C ILE A 78 6.30 -2.08 -20.79
N CYS A 79 6.68 -0.80 -20.71
CA CYS A 79 8.08 -0.36 -20.67
C CYS A 79 8.55 -0.18 -19.23
N THR A 80 9.16 -1.20 -18.63
CA THR A 80 9.78 -1.07 -17.29
C THR A 80 11.18 -0.48 -17.37
N GLY A 81 11.61 0.25 -16.33
CA GLY A 81 12.95 0.84 -16.28
C GLY A 81 13.09 2.15 -17.07
N TYR A 82 11.97 2.74 -17.49
CA TYR A 82 11.93 4.07 -18.09
C TYR A 82 11.50 5.11 -17.05
N SER A 83 12.12 6.28 -17.10
CA SER A 83 11.71 7.47 -16.35
C SER A 83 11.18 8.50 -17.34
N ALA A 84 9.86 8.70 -17.36
CA ALA A 84 9.24 9.75 -18.15
C ALA A 84 9.47 11.10 -17.44
N ASP A 85 10.21 11.99 -18.08
CA ASP A 85 10.67 13.24 -17.47
C ASP A 85 10.31 14.50 -18.27
N ARG A 86 9.76 14.34 -19.48
CA ARG A 86 9.34 15.46 -20.32
C ARG A 86 8.04 15.16 -21.06
N VAL A 87 7.07 16.03 -20.94
CA VAL A 87 5.75 15.95 -21.55
C VAL A 87 5.64 17.10 -22.54
N ILE A 88 5.74 16.80 -23.83
CA ILE A 88 5.75 17.78 -24.91
C ILE A 88 4.31 18.19 -25.21
N THR A 89 4.05 19.48 -25.13
CA THR A 89 2.73 20.07 -25.36
C THR A 89 2.73 21.05 -26.52
N ASP A 90 1.59 21.14 -27.18
CA ASP A 90 1.28 22.10 -28.24
C ASP A 90 -0.06 22.76 -27.87
N GLY A 91 0.04 23.95 -27.27
CA GLY A 91 -1.09 24.62 -26.63
C GLY A 91 -1.69 23.76 -25.51
N TRP A 92 -2.94 23.34 -25.69
CA TRP A 92 -3.68 22.53 -24.70
C TRP A 92 -3.57 21.02 -24.93
N GLN A 93 -2.80 20.58 -25.92
CA GLN A 93 -2.69 19.17 -26.30
C GLN A 93 -1.31 18.62 -25.95
N VAL A 94 -1.29 17.47 -25.27
CA VAL A 94 -0.06 16.68 -25.15
C VAL A 94 0.19 15.96 -26.48
N ARG A 95 1.39 16.10 -27.02
CA ARG A 95 1.81 15.49 -28.30
C ARG A 95 2.67 14.25 -28.09
N ALA A 96 3.52 14.29 -27.08
CA ALA A 96 4.45 13.20 -26.80
C ALA A 96 4.94 13.22 -25.36
N VAL A 97 5.47 12.10 -24.92
CA VAL A 97 6.23 11.96 -23.68
C VAL A 97 7.61 11.45 -24.03
N GLU A 98 8.65 12.11 -23.54
CA GLU A 98 10.00 11.56 -23.59
C GLU A 98 10.32 10.85 -22.27
N ALA A 99 10.98 9.70 -22.39
CA ALA A 99 11.44 8.95 -21.24
C ALA A 99 12.87 8.46 -21.45
N VAL A 100 13.62 8.40 -20.35
CA VAL A 100 15.00 7.91 -20.32
C VAL A 100 15.01 6.48 -19.81
N ASN A 101 15.64 5.58 -20.57
CA ASN A 101 15.89 4.22 -20.11
C ASN A 101 16.98 4.23 -19.03
N ALA A 102 16.66 3.84 -17.81
CA ALA A 102 17.58 3.90 -16.67
C ALA A 102 18.81 2.99 -16.81
N ARG A 103 18.76 1.99 -17.69
CA ARG A 103 19.88 1.06 -17.92
C ARG A 103 20.83 1.54 -19.01
N THR A 104 20.30 2.10 -20.11
CA THR A 104 21.12 2.53 -21.26
C THR A 104 21.41 4.02 -21.26
N GLY A 105 20.61 4.82 -20.55
CA GLY A 105 20.65 6.29 -20.60
C GLY A 105 20.02 6.88 -21.86
N GLU A 106 19.50 6.04 -22.76
CA GLU A 106 18.91 6.48 -24.02
C GLU A 106 17.54 7.12 -23.79
N ARG A 107 17.27 8.20 -24.54
CA ARG A 107 15.99 8.90 -24.56
C ARG A 107 15.13 8.39 -25.71
N GLU A 108 13.90 8.04 -25.40
CA GLU A 108 12.89 7.59 -26.37
C GLU A 108 11.69 8.53 -26.30
N THR A 109 11.11 8.86 -27.46
CA THR A 109 9.92 9.71 -27.57
C THR A 109 8.71 8.85 -27.90
N PHE A 110 7.69 8.91 -27.06
CA PHE A 110 6.44 8.19 -27.20
C PHE A 110 5.35 9.16 -27.66
N GLN A 111 4.87 8.98 -28.89
CA GLN A 111 3.73 9.71 -29.44
C GLN A 111 2.42 8.95 -29.18
N GLY A 112 1.31 9.68 -29.10
CA GLY A 112 -0.02 9.09 -28.91
C GLY A 112 -1.13 10.14 -28.96
N ASP A 113 -2.37 9.67 -29.09
CA ASP A 113 -3.55 10.55 -29.13
C ASP A 113 -4.05 10.91 -27.72
N HIS A 114 -3.82 10.03 -26.75
CA HIS A 114 -4.28 10.17 -25.38
C HIS A 114 -3.19 9.77 -24.39
N PHE A 115 -3.05 10.58 -23.35
CA PHE A 115 -2.06 10.39 -22.29
C PHE A 115 -2.76 10.36 -20.94
N PHE A 116 -2.49 9.32 -20.16
CA PHE A 116 -3.02 9.16 -18.80
C PHE A 116 -1.83 9.08 -17.85
N SER A 117 -1.76 10.01 -16.91
CA SER A 117 -0.70 10.04 -15.91
C SER A 117 -1.25 9.71 -14.53
N THR A 118 -0.52 8.84 -13.83
CA THR A 118 -0.71 8.55 -12.40
C THR A 118 0.45 9.08 -11.56
N ALA A 119 1.34 9.88 -12.16
CA ALA A 119 2.48 10.48 -11.46
C ALA A 119 2.01 11.58 -10.49
N PRO A 120 2.82 11.92 -9.47
CA PRO A 120 2.52 13.03 -8.60
C PRO A 120 2.35 14.35 -9.37
N VAL A 121 1.40 15.19 -8.95
CA VAL A 121 1.04 16.41 -9.69
C VAL A 121 2.22 17.36 -9.83
N ASN A 122 3.03 17.51 -8.78
CA ASN A 122 4.25 18.34 -8.81
C ASN A 122 5.27 17.84 -9.86
N GLU A 123 5.43 16.53 -10.00
CA GLU A 123 6.33 15.94 -11.01
C GLU A 123 5.77 16.12 -12.43
N ILE A 124 4.45 16.00 -12.61
CA ILE A 124 3.80 16.29 -13.89
C ILE A 124 4.02 17.75 -14.26
N MET A 125 3.74 18.70 -13.37
CA MET A 125 3.89 20.13 -13.65
C MET A 125 5.33 20.50 -14.03
N ARG A 126 6.32 19.88 -13.38
CA ARG A 126 7.75 20.10 -13.67
C ARG A 126 8.26 19.37 -14.93
N SER A 127 7.51 18.41 -15.46
CA SER A 127 7.87 17.71 -16.71
C SER A 127 7.22 18.30 -17.95
N LEU A 128 6.23 19.19 -17.81
CA LEU A 128 5.59 19.84 -18.96
C LEU A 128 6.58 20.73 -19.72
N ASP A 129 6.52 20.66 -21.05
CA ASP A 129 7.29 21.48 -21.97
C ASP A 129 6.35 22.10 -23.04
N PRO A 130 6.20 23.44 -23.10
CA PRO A 130 6.83 24.44 -22.21
C PRO A 130 6.34 24.33 -20.76
N LEU A 131 7.18 24.82 -19.84
CA LEU A 131 6.84 24.84 -18.42
C LEU A 131 5.60 25.71 -18.15
N PRO A 132 4.75 25.33 -17.17
CA PRO A 132 3.65 26.15 -16.70
C PRO A 132 4.15 27.48 -16.10
N PRO A 133 3.28 28.51 -16.01
CA PRO A 133 3.58 29.75 -15.32
C PRO A 133 4.00 29.53 -13.85
N GLU A 134 4.86 30.41 -13.34
CA GLU A 134 5.48 30.28 -12.01
C GLU A 134 4.46 30.11 -10.87
N ASN A 135 3.34 30.83 -10.91
CA ASN A 135 2.29 30.71 -9.89
C ASN A 135 1.65 29.31 -9.86
N VAL A 136 1.61 28.60 -10.99
CA VAL A 136 1.13 27.20 -11.04
C VAL A 136 2.18 26.26 -10.45
N LEU A 137 3.46 26.48 -10.76
CA LEU A 137 4.56 25.71 -10.20
C LEU A 137 4.62 25.86 -8.67
N GLU A 138 4.52 27.09 -8.15
CA GLU A 138 4.51 27.38 -6.71
C GLU A 138 3.39 26.63 -5.98
N VAL A 139 2.17 26.65 -6.55
CA VAL A 139 1.04 25.90 -5.99
C VAL A 139 1.30 24.40 -6.03
N SER A 140 1.83 23.88 -7.13
CA SER A 140 2.10 22.45 -7.29
C SER A 140 3.21 21.95 -6.35
N ASP A 141 4.26 22.76 -6.14
CA ASP A 141 5.37 22.48 -5.23
C ASP A 141 4.96 22.61 -3.75
N GLY A 142 3.93 23.41 -3.47
CA GLY A 142 3.34 23.53 -2.15
C GLY A 142 2.53 22.30 -1.69
N LEU A 143 2.25 21.35 -2.58
CA LEU A 143 1.52 20.13 -2.25
C LEU A 143 2.31 19.26 -1.26
N VAL A 144 1.69 18.95 -0.12
CA VAL A 144 2.33 18.16 0.93
C VAL A 144 2.09 16.67 0.71
N TYR A 145 3.16 15.89 0.70
CA TYR A 145 3.11 14.43 0.60
C TYR A 145 3.51 13.78 1.92
N ARG A 146 2.98 12.60 2.17
CA ARG A 146 3.34 11.79 3.33
C ARG A 146 3.90 10.47 2.84
N ASP A 147 5.15 10.24 3.20
CA ASP A 147 5.83 8.99 2.94
C ASP A 147 5.60 8.00 4.07
N PHE A 148 5.76 6.73 3.74
CA PHE A 148 5.83 5.64 4.70
C PHE A 148 7.13 4.89 4.51
N ILE A 149 7.85 4.71 5.62
CA ILE A 149 8.97 3.77 5.66
C ILE A 149 8.41 2.45 6.17
N THR A 150 8.61 1.39 5.37
CA THR A 150 8.27 0.02 5.78
C THR A 150 9.56 -0.75 6.03
N VAL A 151 9.67 -1.34 7.21
CA VAL A 151 10.79 -2.23 7.57
C VAL A 151 10.24 -3.64 7.68
N GLY A 152 10.78 -4.56 6.89
CA GLY A 152 10.48 -5.99 6.98
C GLY A 152 11.48 -6.70 7.89
N LEU A 153 10.98 -7.51 8.81
CA LEU A 153 11.78 -8.33 9.73
C LEU A 153 11.38 -9.79 9.63
N LEU A 154 12.35 -10.65 9.34
CA LEU A 154 12.19 -12.10 9.40
C LEU A 154 12.83 -12.60 10.69
N VAL A 155 12.02 -13.09 11.61
CA VAL A 155 12.48 -13.55 12.93
C VAL A 155 12.21 -15.04 13.12
N PRO A 156 13.02 -15.76 13.93
CA PRO A 156 12.81 -17.18 14.18
C PRO A 156 11.47 -17.48 14.88
N SER A 157 11.05 -16.64 15.83
CA SER A 157 9.78 -16.78 16.53
C SER A 157 9.41 -15.47 17.26
N LEU A 158 8.15 -15.36 17.68
CA LEU A 158 7.69 -14.32 18.59
C LEU A 158 7.65 -14.86 20.02
N LEU A 159 8.03 -14.04 21.00
CA LEU A 159 7.82 -14.34 22.41
C LEU A 159 6.33 -14.33 22.77
N ILE A 160 5.58 -13.39 22.17
CA ILE A 160 4.13 -13.26 22.33
C ILE A 160 3.44 -14.31 21.45
N ASN A 161 2.54 -15.07 22.05
CA ASN A 161 1.76 -16.11 21.37
C ASN A 161 0.37 -16.21 22.02
N GLU A 162 -0.60 -16.71 21.25
CA GLU A 162 -1.91 -17.09 21.79
C GLU A 162 -1.78 -18.49 22.43
N ASP A 163 -2.00 -18.58 23.74
CA ASP A 163 -2.01 -19.86 24.46
C ASP A 163 -3.20 -20.69 23.99
N THR A 164 -2.90 -21.85 23.39
CA THR A 164 -3.91 -22.90 23.18
C THR A 164 -3.45 -24.19 23.87
N PRO A 165 -4.37 -25.03 24.38
CA PRO A 165 -4.02 -26.25 25.12
C PRO A 165 -3.13 -27.27 24.38
N ARG A 166 -2.88 -27.08 23.08
CA ARG A 166 -2.15 -28.04 22.23
C ARG A 166 -0.92 -27.46 21.51
N ARG A 167 -0.72 -26.13 21.46
CA ARG A 167 0.48 -25.50 20.85
C ARG A 167 0.54 -23.99 21.14
N LYS A 168 1.75 -23.42 21.18
CA LYS A 168 1.96 -21.96 21.02
C LYS A 168 1.52 -21.57 19.61
N LYS A 169 0.46 -20.78 19.49
CA LYS A 169 -0.07 -20.31 18.21
C LYS A 169 0.40 -18.86 17.99
N LEU A 170 0.80 -18.53 16.76
CA LEU A 170 1.08 -17.14 16.41
C LEU A 170 -0.17 -16.29 16.70
N ILE A 171 0.03 -15.06 17.16
CA ILE A 171 -1.05 -14.10 17.33
C ILE A 171 -1.87 -13.99 16.05
N SER A 172 -3.20 -13.91 16.16
CA SER A 172 -4.09 -14.06 15.00
C SER A 172 -4.30 -12.77 14.21
N ASP A 173 -3.84 -11.63 14.72
CA ASP A 173 -3.93 -10.33 14.08
C ASP A 173 -3.11 -10.24 12.79
N ASN A 174 -3.72 -9.67 11.74
CA ASN A 174 -2.99 -9.35 10.51
C ASN A 174 -2.14 -8.08 10.65
N TRP A 175 -2.59 -7.15 11.49
CA TRP A 175 -1.91 -5.91 11.81
C TRP A 175 -2.31 -5.41 13.20
N ILE A 176 -1.41 -4.66 13.83
CA ILE A 176 -1.60 -4.01 15.13
C ILE A 176 -1.26 -2.53 14.95
N TYR A 177 -2.16 -1.65 15.39
CA TYR A 177 -1.89 -0.22 15.46
C TYR A 177 -1.17 0.12 16.75
N ILE A 178 -0.16 0.98 16.66
CA ILE A 178 0.63 1.42 17.81
C ILE A 178 0.40 2.93 17.95
N GLN A 179 -0.12 3.33 19.11
CA GLN A 179 -0.44 4.73 19.44
C GLN A 179 0.45 5.24 20.59
N GLU A 180 1.62 4.63 20.78
CA GLU A 180 2.56 5.00 21.84
C GLU A 180 3.49 6.10 21.34
N PRO A 181 3.48 7.31 21.94
CA PRO A 181 4.31 8.43 21.51
C PRO A 181 5.82 8.14 21.53
N ASP A 182 6.25 7.27 22.45
CA ASP A 182 7.67 6.90 22.63
C ASP A 182 8.17 5.92 21.56
N VAL A 183 7.29 5.44 20.68
CA VAL A 183 7.64 4.49 19.61
C VAL A 183 7.38 5.13 18.25
N LEU A 184 8.43 5.20 17.43
CA LEU A 184 8.33 5.69 16.04
C LEU A 184 7.73 4.64 15.09
N LEU A 185 6.62 4.03 15.49
CA LEU A 185 5.93 2.99 14.76
C LEU A 185 4.42 3.22 14.78
N GLY A 186 3.78 3.31 13.61
CA GLY A 186 2.32 3.46 13.53
C GLY A 186 1.56 2.15 13.37
N ARG A 187 2.11 1.18 12.62
CA ARG A 187 1.44 -0.11 12.37
C ARG A 187 2.43 -1.25 12.21
N LEU A 188 2.26 -2.31 12.99
CA LEU A 188 2.90 -3.61 12.81
C LEU A 188 1.98 -4.51 11.96
N GLN A 189 2.54 -5.32 11.09
CA GLN A 189 1.85 -6.26 10.20
C GLN A 189 2.52 -7.63 10.32
N ILE A 190 1.72 -8.69 10.28
CA ILE A 190 2.17 -10.08 10.48
C ILE A 190 1.79 -10.88 9.25
N PHE A 191 2.71 -10.95 8.28
CA PHE A 191 2.41 -11.45 6.94
C PHE A 191 2.04 -12.93 6.89
N ASN A 192 2.49 -13.73 7.87
CA ASN A 192 2.07 -15.13 8.02
C ASN A 192 0.53 -15.26 8.04
N ASN A 193 -0.17 -14.27 8.63
CA ASN A 193 -1.62 -14.28 8.77
C ASN A 193 -2.36 -13.78 7.53
N TRP A 194 -1.69 -12.98 6.68
CA TRP A 194 -2.25 -12.53 5.40
C TRP A 194 -2.30 -13.67 4.39
N SER A 195 -1.24 -14.48 4.34
CA SER A 195 -1.20 -15.75 3.63
C SER A 195 -0.01 -16.60 4.07
N PRO A 196 -0.18 -17.92 4.26
CA PRO A 196 0.91 -18.83 4.61
C PRO A 196 1.96 -18.95 3.50
N PHE A 197 1.65 -18.49 2.27
CA PHE A 197 2.58 -18.49 1.14
C PHE A 197 3.43 -17.22 1.06
N MET A 198 3.25 -16.26 1.98
CA MET A 198 4.08 -15.06 2.05
C MET A 198 5.40 -15.27 2.80
N VAL A 199 5.60 -16.45 3.39
CA VAL A 199 6.83 -16.81 4.10
C VAL A 199 7.31 -18.16 3.56
N ALA A 200 8.58 -18.24 3.17
CA ALA A 200 9.16 -19.46 2.61
C ALA A 200 9.28 -20.58 3.66
N ASP A 201 9.64 -20.20 4.89
CA ASP A 201 9.79 -21.10 6.03
C ASP A 201 8.63 -20.85 7.02
N PRO A 202 7.67 -21.80 7.17
CA PRO A 202 6.49 -21.61 8.00
C PRO A 202 6.81 -21.57 9.51
N GLU A 203 8.02 -21.95 9.93
CA GLU A 203 8.44 -21.84 11.32
C GLU A 203 8.89 -20.42 11.69
N LYS A 204 9.23 -19.59 10.69
CA LYS A 204 9.64 -18.20 10.88
C LYS A 204 8.45 -17.24 10.83
N VAL A 205 8.63 -16.08 11.45
CA VAL A 205 7.63 -15.01 11.45
C VAL A 205 8.13 -13.84 10.62
N TRP A 206 7.34 -13.45 9.62
CA TRP A 206 7.59 -12.29 8.76
C TRP A 206 6.73 -11.12 9.21
N LEU A 207 7.38 -10.11 9.76
CA LEU A 207 6.76 -8.88 10.23
C LEU A 207 7.08 -7.74 9.27
N ALA A 208 6.17 -6.79 9.12
CA ALA A 208 6.53 -5.46 8.66
C ALA A 208 6.02 -4.43 9.63
N TRP A 209 6.73 -3.32 9.73
CA TRP A 209 6.27 -2.19 10.49
C TRP A 209 6.41 -0.91 9.69
N ASN A 210 5.47 0.00 9.88
CA ASN A 210 5.32 1.18 9.05
C ASN A 210 5.38 2.44 9.92
N THR A 211 6.23 3.39 9.57
CA THR A 211 6.27 4.72 10.19
C THR A 211 6.05 5.80 9.15
N SER A 212 5.34 6.87 9.55
CA SER A 212 5.01 7.99 8.66
C SER A 212 6.11 9.04 8.72
N VAL A 213 6.52 9.54 7.55
CA VAL A 213 7.44 10.67 7.44
C VAL A 213 6.77 11.72 6.56
N ILE A 214 6.60 12.94 7.07
CA ILE A 214 6.06 14.04 6.28
C ILE A 214 7.22 14.67 5.50
N ARG A 215 7.08 14.76 4.18
CA ARG A 215 8.03 15.46 3.32
C ARG A 215 7.31 16.52 2.48
N ARG A 216 8.03 17.57 2.14
CA ARG A 216 7.58 18.57 1.16
C ARG A 216 7.93 18.17 -0.28
N THR A 217 8.64 17.06 -0.48
CA THR A 217 9.04 16.55 -1.80
C THR A 217 8.67 15.07 -1.92
N THR A 218 8.29 14.64 -3.12
CA THR A 218 7.99 13.25 -3.46
C THR A 218 9.24 12.37 -3.51
N PHE A 219 9.04 11.05 -3.62
CA PHE A 219 10.08 10.03 -3.66
C PHE A 219 11.14 10.31 -4.74
N GLY A 220 12.39 10.53 -4.31
CA GLY A 220 13.54 10.60 -5.21
C GLY A 220 14.62 11.56 -4.72
N THR A 221 15.82 11.05 -4.45
CA THR A 221 17.05 11.81 -4.14
C THR A 221 17.09 12.59 -2.81
N ALA A 222 17.08 11.87 -1.68
CA ALA A 222 17.79 12.34 -0.48
C ALA A 222 18.50 11.16 0.17
N PRO A 223 19.81 11.26 0.52
CA PRO A 223 20.54 10.15 1.13
C PRO A 223 19.92 9.86 2.49
N ILE A 224 19.48 8.61 2.68
CA ILE A 224 19.18 8.06 4.00
C ILE A 224 20.51 8.12 4.78
N ARG A 225 20.71 9.16 5.58
CA ARG A 225 21.82 9.22 6.53
C ARG A 225 21.63 8.10 7.55
N ARG A 226 22.42 7.03 7.36
CA ARG A 226 22.75 5.94 8.30
C ARG A 226 21.73 5.66 9.42
N SER A 227 20.82 4.74 9.14
CA SER A 227 20.45 3.69 10.09
C SER A 227 20.62 2.37 9.35
N SER A 228 21.75 1.71 9.61
CA SER A 228 22.14 0.45 9.02
C SER A 228 21.22 -0.68 9.48
N VAL A 229 20.25 -1.05 8.63
CA VAL A 229 19.70 -2.41 8.55
C VAL A 229 19.39 -2.68 7.07
N LEU A 230 20.40 -3.20 6.35
CA LEU A 230 20.19 -3.82 5.05
C LEU A 230 19.59 -5.22 5.28
N ALA A 231 18.34 -5.42 4.90
CA ALA A 231 17.79 -6.75 4.65
C ALA A 231 17.66 -6.92 3.14
N THR A 232 18.75 -7.33 2.49
CA THR A 232 18.74 -7.73 1.08
C THR A 232 18.33 -9.21 1.03
N GLN A 233 17.09 -9.50 0.64
CA GLN A 233 16.75 -10.83 0.13
C GLN A 233 17.10 -10.84 -1.36
N ARG A 234 18.23 -11.45 -1.70
CA ARG A 234 18.48 -11.94 -3.06
C ARG A 234 17.61 -13.17 -3.26
N THR A 235 16.88 -13.21 -4.37
CA THR A 235 16.39 -14.45 -5.00
C THR A 235 17.56 -15.35 -5.37
#